data_AF-K2C2B9-F1
#
_entry.id   AF-K2C2B9-F1
#
_cell.length_a   1.000
_cell.length_b   1.000
_cell.length_c   1.000
_cell.angle_alpha   90.00
_cell.angle_beta   90.00
_cell.angle_gamma   90.00
#
_symmetry.space_group_name_H-M   'P 1'
#
loop_
_entity.id
_entity.type
_entity.pdbx_description
1 polymer ?
#
loop_
_entity_poly.entity_id
_entity_poly.type
_entity_poly.pdbx_seq_one_letter_code
_entity_poly.pdbx_strand_id
1 'polypeptide(L)'
;MLTFSEPLDSRTDFEEFIRICDPQGGIINGRYMVYNVKSLIFMPDFAFYPGKYQIKISDQLKSFNANRINGVVTINFSVATDDYNVGEKIRDN
;
A
#
# COMPACT_ATOMS: atom_id res chain seq x y z
N MET A 1 -5.18 2.28 -1.21
CA MET A 1 -5.66 2.71 0.13
C MET A 1 -5.98 1.48 0.95
N LEU A 2 -5.57 1.45 2.22
CA LEU A 2 -5.95 0.42 3.20
C LEU A 2 -6.91 1.05 4.21
N THR A 3 -7.99 0.35 4.57
CA THR A 3 -8.96 0.83 5.57
C THR A 3 -8.98 -0.13 6.76
N PHE A 4 -8.81 0.41 7.96
CA PHE A 4 -8.78 -0.33 9.20
C PHE A 4 -10.09 -0.16 9.97
N SER A 5 -10.47 -1.17 10.76
CA SER A 5 -11.64 -1.11 11.63
C SER A 5 -11.45 -0.12 12.79
N GLU A 6 -10.20 0.07 13.21
CA GLU A 6 -9.78 0.95 14.30
C GLU A 6 -8.91 2.12 13.82
N PRO A 7 -8.87 3.24 14.57
CA PRO A 7 -8.00 4.36 14.24
C PRO A 7 -6.51 4.00 14.29
N LEU A 8 -5.70 4.68 13.47
CA LEU A 8 -4.24 4.60 13.43
C LEU A 8 -3.62 5.85 14.07
N ASP A 9 -2.42 5.70 14.65
CA ASP A 9 -1.60 6.85 15.07
C ASP A 9 -0.80 7.36 13.87
N SER A 10 -0.96 8.65 13.52
CA SER A 10 -0.24 9.26 12.39
C SER A 10 1.27 9.39 12.61
N ARG A 11 1.75 9.17 13.84
CA ARG A 11 3.17 9.18 14.19
C ARG A 11 3.82 7.80 14.09
N THR A 12 3.06 6.76 13.73
CA THR A 12 3.62 5.42 13.54
C THR A 12 4.50 5.36 12.29
N ASP A 13 5.70 4.77 12.43
CA ASP A 13 6.59 4.46 11.32
C ASP A 13 6.08 3.23 10.56
N PHE A 14 5.10 3.43 9.68
CA PHE A 14 4.39 2.34 9.01
C PHE A 14 5.28 1.44 8.14
N GLU A 15 6.43 1.93 7.67
CA GLU A 15 7.40 1.16 6.87
C GLU A 15 7.99 -0.04 7.64
N GLU A 16 8.02 0.02 8.98
CA GLU A 16 8.46 -1.11 9.81
C GLU A 16 7.47 -2.28 9.79
N PHE A 17 6.19 -1.97 9.56
CA PHE A 17 5.09 -2.92 9.73
C PHE A 17 4.38 -3.29 8.42
N ILE A 18 4.44 -2.42 7.41
CA ILE A 18 3.74 -2.58 6.14
C ILE A 18 4.75 -2.49 5.00
N ARG A 19 4.87 -3.59 4.26
CA ARG A 19 5.74 -3.67 3.07
C ARG A 19 4.92 -3.96 1.84
N ILE A 20 5.20 -3.23 0.76
CA ILE A 20 4.65 -3.51 -0.56
C ILE A 20 5.78 -4.12 -1.38
N CYS A 21 5.54 -5.32 -1.91
CA CYS A 21 6.50 -6.07 -2.69
C CYS A 21 6.08 -6.12 -4.16
N ASP A 22 7.06 -5.96 -5.03
CA ASP A 22 6.95 -6.14 -6.48
C ASP A 22 6.82 -7.64 -6.84
N PRO A 23 6.58 -7.98 -8.13
CA PRO A 23 6.47 -9.37 -8.58
C PRO A 23 7.71 -10.23 -8.35
N GLN A 24 8.89 -9.61 -8.21
CA GLN A 24 10.17 -10.25 -7.96
C GLN A 24 10.49 -10.35 -6.46
N GLY A 25 9.65 -9.79 -5.59
CA GLY A 25 9.83 -9.75 -4.14
C GLY A 25 10.64 -8.54 -3.64
N GLY A 26 11.02 -7.62 -4.52
CA GLY A 26 11.64 -6.35 -4.17
C GLY A 26 10.67 -5.43 -3.43
N ILE A 27 11.18 -4.57 -2.54
CA ILE A 27 10.36 -3.63 -1.78
C ILE A 27 10.09 -2.38 -2.64
N ILE A 28 8.82 -2.00 -2.75
CA ILE A 28 8.40 -0.73 -3.32
C ILE A 28 8.49 0.34 -2.24
N ASN A 29 9.39 1.31 -2.43
CA ASN A 29 9.54 2.46 -1.55
C ASN A 29 8.44 3.50 -1.81
N GLY A 30 8.11 4.26 -0.77
CA GLY A 30 7.09 5.28 -0.80
C GLY A 30 6.81 5.78 0.60
N ARG A 31 5.76 6.61 0.73
CA ARG A 31 5.37 7.21 2.01
C ARG A 31 3.97 6.79 2.41
N TYR A 32 3.79 6.65 3.71
CA TYR A 32 2.47 6.40 4.30
C TYR A 32 1.89 7.68 4.89
N MET A 33 0.58 7.87 4.70
CA MET A 33 -0.17 8.98 5.27
C MET A 33 -1.49 8.47 5.84
N VAL A 34 -1.75 8.79 7.11
CA VAL A 34 -3.07 8.54 7.72
C VAL A 34 -4.04 9.58 7.18
N TYR A 35 -5.08 9.09 6.50
CA TYR A 35 -6.24 9.85 6.05
C TYR A 35 -7.41 9.48 6.95
N ASN A 36 -8.26 10.45 7.35
CA ASN A 36 -9.49 10.25 8.11
C ASN A 36 -9.41 9.34 9.37
N VAL A 37 -8.25 9.27 10.02
CA VAL A 37 -7.88 8.42 11.19
C VAL A 37 -7.96 6.90 10.99
N LYS A 38 -8.72 6.36 10.03
CA LYS A 38 -8.85 4.90 9.79
C LYS A 38 -8.32 4.44 8.44
N SER A 39 -8.03 5.36 7.53
CA SER A 39 -7.48 5.06 6.22
C SER A 39 -5.97 5.31 6.20
N LEU A 40 -5.23 4.40 5.61
CA LEU A 40 -3.81 4.57 5.32
C LEU A 40 -3.63 4.65 3.80
N ILE A 41 -3.03 5.74 3.33
CA ILE A 41 -2.66 5.95 1.94
C ILE A 41 -1.17 5.65 1.82
N PHE A 42 -0.82 4.78 0.87
CA PHE A 42 0.56 4.60 0.42
C PHE A 42 0.75 5.37 -0.87
N MET A 43 1.77 6.23 -0.91
CA MET A 43 2.18 6.99 -2.08
C MET A 43 3.55 6.47 -2.50
N PRO A 44 3.64 5.65 -3.57
CA PRO A 44 4.91 5.10 -4.00
C PRO A 44 5.82 6.21 -4.55
N ASP A 45 7.14 6.04 -4.42
CA ASP A 45 8.11 6.98 -5.00
C ASP A 45 8.13 6.91 -6.54
N PHE A 46 7.67 5.80 -7.10
CA PHE A 46 7.57 5.55 -8.54
C PHE A 46 6.22 4.92 -8.89
N ALA A 47 5.76 5.11 -10.13
CA ALA A 47 4.53 4.49 -10.61
C ALA A 47 4.61 2.95 -10.56
N PHE A 48 3.46 2.29 -10.35
CA PHE A 48 3.40 0.85 -10.51
C PHE A 48 3.47 0.48 -11.98
N TYR A 49 4.26 -0.56 -12.28
CA TYR A 49 4.28 -1.20 -13.59
C TYR A 49 3.27 -2.36 -13.62
N PRO A 50 2.89 -2.87 -14.80
CA PRO A 50 2.05 -4.05 -14.88
C PRO A 50 2.68 -5.23 -14.14
N GLY A 51 1.92 -5.88 -13.26
CA GLY A 51 2.46 -6.96 -12.44
C GLY A 51 1.56 -7.41 -11.30
N LYS A 52 1.99 -8.48 -10.62
CA LYS A 52 1.37 -9.00 -9.38
C LYS A 52 2.18 -8.53 -8.18
N TYR A 53 1.54 -7.82 -7.28
CA TYR A 53 2.14 -7.20 -6.12
C TYR A 53 1.57 -7.81 -4.84
N GLN A 54 2.32 -7.65 -3.76
CA GLN A 54 1.91 -8.10 -2.42
C GLN A 54 2.01 -6.98 -1.42
N ILE A 55 1.01 -6.82 -0.57
CA ILE A 55 1.07 -6.00 0.65
C ILE A 55 1.20 -6.97 1.82
N LYS A 56 2.24 -6.82 2.62
CA LYS A 56 2.49 -7.61 3.83
C LYS A 56 2.37 -6.70 5.04
N ILE A 57 1.47 -7.04 5.97
CA ILE A 57 1.20 -6.28 7.19
C ILE A 57 1.57 -7.16 8.39
N SER A 58 2.50 -6.68 9.21
CA SER A 58 2.95 -7.32 10.44
C SER A 58 1.85 -7.32 11.52
N ASP A 59 1.80 -8.39 12.30
CA ASP A 59 0.95 -8.48 13.50
C ASP A 59 1.43 -7.59 14.67
N GLN A 60 2.61 -6.97 14.52
CA GLN A 60 3.13 -5.99 15.46
C GLN A 60 2.56 -4.58 15.21
N LEU A 61 1.87 -4.34 14.08
CA LEU A 61 1.18 -3.08 13.83
C LEU A 61 0.07 -2.89 14.88
N LYS A 62 0.13 -1.75 15.58
CA LYS A 62 -0.87 -1.38 16.59
C LYS A 62 -1.83 -0.33 16.06
N SER A 63 -3.09 -0.43 16.44
CA SER A 63 -4.03 0.68 16.36
C SER A 63 -3.66 1.78 17.37
N PHE A 64 -4.31 2.94 17.27
CA PHE A 64 -4.21 4.01 18.27
C PHE A 64 -4.55 3.52 19.68
N ASN A 65 -5.45 2.54 19.80
CA ASN A 65 -5.86 1.94 21.07
C ASN A 65 -4.94 0.79 21.52
N ALA A 66 -3.77 0.62 20.89
CA ALA A 66 -2.81 -0.45 21.14
C ALA A 66 -3.27 -1.89 20.85
N ASN A 67 -4.41 -2.05 20.15
CA ASN A 67 -4.85 -3.36 19.65
C ASN A 67 -4.00 -3.79 18.45
N ARG A 68 -3.90 -5.11 18.23
CA ARG A 68 -3.10 -5.70 17.15
C ARG A 68 -3.97 -6.49 16.19
N ILE A 69 -3.50 -6.60 14.95
CA ILE A 69 -4.06 -7.52 13.98
C ILE A 69 -3.75 -8.95 14.41
N ASN A 70 -4.70 -9.87 14.25
CA ASN A 70 -4.49 -11.27 14.59
C ASN A 70 -3.67 -11.97 13.49
N GLY A 71 -2.36 -12.01 13.68
CA GLY A 71 -1.42 -12.62 12.74
C GLY A 71 -1.08 -11.73 11.54
N VAL A 72 -0.11 -12.20 10.76
CA VAL A 72 0.38 -11.49 9.57
C VAL A 72 -0.67 -11.52 8.48
N VAL A 73 -0.95 -10.36 7.88
CA VAL A 73 -1.88 -10.24 6.74
C VAL A 73 -1.09 -10.08 5.45
N THR A 74 -1.46 -10.84 4.42
CA THR A 74 -0.94 -10.70 3.07
C THR A 74 -2.08 -10.43 2.10
N ILE A 75 -2.01 -9.32 1.37
CA ILE A 75 -2.97 -8.93 0.35
C ILE A 75 -2.26 -9.00 -1.00
N ASN A 76 -2.82 -9.74 -1.96
CA ASN A 76 -2.30 -9.80 -3.33
C ASN A 76 -3.15 -8.90 -4.22
N PHE A 77 -2.50 -8.11 -5.08
CA PHE A 77 -3.19 -7.28 -6.08
C PHE A 77 -2.44 -7.30 -7.40
N SER A 78 -3.12 -6.93 -8.49
CA SER A 78 -2.52 -6.83 -9.82
C SER A 78 -2.72 -5.46 -10.41
N VAL A 79 -1.68 -4.95 -11.06
CA VAL A 79 -1.72 -3.74 -11.87
C VAL A 79 -1.74 -4.18 -13.33
N ALA A 80 -2.78 -3.80 -14.07
CA ALA A 80 -3.05 -4.32 -15.42
C ALA A 80 -2.31 -3.54 -16.51
N THR A 81 -2.22 -2.23 -16.37
CA THR A 81 -1.49 -1.31 -17.24
C THR A 81 -0.58 -0.45 -16.37
N ASP A 82 0.52 0.07 -16.93
CA ASP A 82 1.27 1.12 -16.25
C ASP A 82 0.31 2.27 -15.95
N ASP A 83 0.45 2.89 -14.78
CA ASP A 83 -0.34 4.08 -14.42
C ASP A 83 -0.09 5.27 -15.38
N TYR A 84 0.76 5.10 -16.41
CA TYR A 84 1.06 6.06 -17.48
C TYR A 84 0.04 6.07 -18.64
N ASN A 85 -0.87 5.10 -18.76
CA ASN A 85 -1.77 4.99 -19.93
C ASN A 85 -3.18 5.57 -19.72
N VAL A 86 -3.26 6.82 -19.26
CA VAL A 86 -4.46 7.67 -19.40
C VAL A 86 -4.26 8.85 -20.36
N GLY A 87 -3.11 8.90 -21.06
CA GLY A 87 -2.98 9.67 -22.29
C GLY A 87 -3.45 8.80 -23.45
N GLU A 88 -4.70 8.99 -23.88
CA GLU A 88 -5.17 8.51 -25.18
C GLU A 88 -4.07 8.74 -26.23
N LYS A 89 -3.50 7.67 -26.77
CA LYS A 89 -3.03 7.74 -28.15
C LYS A 89 -4.28 7.95 -28.98
N ILE A 90 -4.61 9.23 -29.24
CA ILE A 90 -5.38 9.59 -30.42
C ILE A 90 -4.60 9.01 -31.58
N ARG A 91 -5.06 7.85 -32.06
CA ARG A 91 -4.64 7.29 -33.34
C ARG A 91 -5.35 8.15 -34.38
N ASP A 92 -4.69 9.21 -34.83
CA ASP A 92 -5.05 9.83 -36.09
C ASP A 92 -4.70 8.83 -37.20
N ASN A 93 -5.74 8.24 -37.77
CA ASN A 93 -5.73 7.56 -39.07
C ASN A 93 -6.49 8.44 -40.05
#